data_AF-A0AAC9KAQ1-F1
#
_entry.id   AF-A0AAC9KAQ1-F1
#
_cell.length_a   1.000
_cell.length_b   1.000
_cell.length_c   1.000
_cell.angle_alpha   90.00
_cell.angle_beta   90.00
_cell.angle_gamma   90.00
#
_symmetry.space_group_name_H-M   'P 1'
#
loop_
_entity.id
_entity.type
_entity.pdbx_description
1 polymer ?
#
loop_
_entity_poly.entity_id
_entity_poly.type
_entity_poly.pdbx_seq_one_letter_code
_entity_poly.pdbx_strand_id
1 'polypeptide(L)'
;MATLPVLVDAAWLRESMGAADLIIFDATKFLPNQGRNGHDDYVRSHIPGAVYFDIDAIADQQTDLPHMVPPPGQFAAQLGALGVSNNSRVVFYDQNSMMWAARGWWLFRLFGLEAAVLDGGLDAWVRAGGPTESGEIAPSPAPSALLTDWRPKYVRGIGDIKDNLISRAELVLDARSAERFAGTAAEPRPGVESGRIPGSLNLPFNQVLAADGTLLPPETLRQRFAAAGIDGSKPVIASCGSGVSASLLSFAMAVAGLEAAAIYDGSWSEWGSRPDTQKQRDAV
;
A
#
# COMPACT_ATOMS: atom_id res chain seq x y z
N MET A 1 17.19 12.85 -17.36
CA MET A 1 16.01 11.96 -17.44
C MET A 1 14.94 12.56 -16.57
N ALA A 2 13.70 12.66 -17.04
CA ALA A 2 12.60 13.13 -16.19
C ALA A 2 12.37 12.09 -15.07
N THR A 3 12.25 12.55 -13.84
CA THR A 3 11.92 11.70 -12.67
C THR A 3 10.51 11.14 -12.82
N LEU A 4 10.32 9.84 -12.56
CA LEU A 4 9.01 9.20 -12.58
C LEU A 4 8.10 9.86 -11.52
N PRO A 5 6.94 10.43 -11.89
CA PRO A 5 5.99 10.94 -10.90
C PRO A 5 5.48 9.82 -10.00
N VAL A 6 5.28 10.11 -8.71
CA VAL A 6 4.76 9.12 -7.74
C VAL A 6 3.29 8.76 -8.04
N LEU A 7 2.51 9.71 -8.54
CA LEU A 7 1.14 9.54 -9.00
C LEU A 7 1.10 9.89 -10.49
N VAL A 8 0.55 9.00 -11.31
CA VAL A 8 0.36 9.21 -12.75
C VAL A 8 -1.11 9.07 -13.10
N ASP A 9 -1.58 9.82 -14.08
CA ASP A 9 -2.95 9.69 -14.57
C ASP A 9 -3.00 8.78 -15.82
N ALA A 10 -4.22 8.51 -16.28
CA ALA A 10 -4.44 7.69 -17.47
C ALA A 10 -3.84 8.34 -18.74
N ALA A 11 -3.73 9.67 -18.83
CA ALA A 11 -3.16 10.33 -19.99
C ALA A 11 -1.64 10.06 -20.08
N TRP A 12 -0.93 10.23 -18.97
CA TRP A 12 0.49 9.90 -18.86
C TRP A 12 0.75 8.42 -19.19
N LEU A 13 -0.10 7.51 -18.68
CA LEU A 13 0.07 6.08 -18.93
C LEU A 13 -0.15 5.76 -20.41
N ARG A 14 -1.18 6.34 -21.04
CA ARG A 14 -1.46 6.18 -22.48
C ARG A 14 -0.30 6.67 -23.34
N GLU A 15 0.31 7.80 -22.99
CA GLU A 15 1.49 8.35 -23.68
C GLU A 15 2.74 7.49 -23.51
N SER A 16 2.84 6.75 -22.40
CA SER A 16 3.97 5.87 -22.09
C SER A 16 3.83 4.45 -22.67
N MET A 17 2.65 4.08 -23.17
CA MET A 17 2.38 2.74 -23.70
C MET A 17 3.35 2.36 -24.82
N GLY A 18 3.81 1.11 -24.80
CA GLY A 18 4.74 0.57 -25.80
C GLY A 18 6.21 0.89 -25.54
N ALA A 19 6.54 1.69 -24.52
CA ALA A 19 7.90 1.88 -24.09
C ALA A 19 8.49 0.59 -23.48
N ALA A 20 9.67 0.18 -23.92
CA ALA A 20 10.29 -1.08 -23.51
C ALA A 20 10.69 -1.12 -22.02
N ASP A 21 10.81 0.04 -21.38
CA ASP A 21 11.12 0.18 -19.96
C ASP A 21 9.89 0.27 -19.06
N LEU A 22 8.67 0.36 -19.62
CA LEU A 22 7.43 0.45 -18.84
C LEU A 22 6.96 -0.94 -18.40
N ILE A 23 6.73 -1.11 -17.10
CA ILE A 23 6.09 -2.29 -16.52
C ILE A 23 4.86 -1.84 -15.76
N ILE A 24 3.73 -2.48 -16.05
CA ILE A 24 2.45 -2.19 -15.41
C ILE A 24 2.09 -3.39 -14.55
N PHE A 25 1.78 -3.15 -13.29
CA PHE A 25 1.36 -4.18 -12.35
C PHE A 25 -0.09 -3.98 -11.93
N ASP A 26 -0.91 -5.01 -12.14
CA ASP A 26 -2.22 -5.12 -11.50
C ASP A 26 -2.04 -5.76 -10.13
N ALA A 27 -2.18 -4.98 -9.08
CA ALA A 27 -2.06 -5.43 -7.70
C ALA A 27 -3.43 -5.77 -7.07
N THR A 28 -4.48 -5.96 -7.87
CA THR A 28 -5.84 -6.13 -7.37
C THR A 28 -5.95 -7.29 -6.40
N LYS A 29 -6.51 -7.00 -5.24
CA LYS A 29 -6.88 -8.00 -4.23
C LYS A 29 -8.13 -7.55 -3.50
N PHE A 30 -8.78 -8.47 -2.80
CA PHE A 30 -9.95 -8.19 -1.98
C PHE A 30 -9.73 -8.73 -0.57
N LEU A 31 -10.43 -8.13 0.40
CA LEU A 31 -10.47 -8.68 1.74
C LEU A 31 -11.19 -10.04 1.71
N PRO A 32 -10.81 -11.01 2.57
CA PRO A 32 -11.38 -12.35 2.56
C PRO A 32 -12.91 -12.41 2.64
N ASN A 33 -13.54 -11.44 3.31
CA ASN A 33 -14.98 -11.37 3.51
C ASN A 33 -15.76 -10.82 2.30
N GLN A 34 -15.09 -10.36 1.23
CA GLN A 34 -15.75 -9.80 0.05
C GLN A 34 -16.13 -10.87 -0.99
N GLY A 35 -15.65 -12.10 -0.85
CA GLY A 35 -16.00 -13.21 -1.75
C GLY A 35 -15.59 -12.99 -3.21
N ARG A 36 -14.57 -12.15 -3.45
CA ARG A 36 -14.01 -11.85 -4.77
C ARG A 36 -12.54 -12.22 -4.82
N ASN A 37 -12.07 -12.62 -6.00
CA ASN A 37 -10.67 -12.94 -6.25
C ASN A 37 -10.08 -11.90 -7.21
N GLY A 38 -8.99 -11.24 -6.80
CA GLY A 38 -8.34 -10.21 -7.61
C GLY A 38 -7.69 -10.74 -8.87
N HIS A 39 -7.16 -11.97 -8.83
CA HIS A 39 -6.60 -12.64 -10.00
C HIS A 39 -7.67 -12.91 -11.06
N ASP A 40 -8.85 -13.40 -10.66
CA ASP A 40 -9.96 -13.65 -11.59
C ASP A 40 -10.47 -12.35 -12.23
N ASP A 41 -10.40 -11.24 -11.50
CA ASP A 41 -10.74 -9.91 -12.02
C ASP A 41 -9.69 -9.41 -13.04
N TYR A 42 -8.40 -9.58 -12.74
CA TYR A 42 -7.29 -9.32 -13.66
C TYR A 42 -7.42 -10.14 -14.95
N VAL A 43 -7.59 -11.47 -14.86
CA VAL A 43 -7.72 -12.35 -16.03
C VAL A 43 -8.93 -11.94 -16.89
N ARG A 44 -10.00 -11.47 -16.28
CA ARG A 44 -11.19 -11.02 -17.00
C ARG A 44 -10.95 -9.68 -17.72
N SER A 45 -10.26 -8.74 -17.08
CA SER A 45 -9.97 -7.42 -17.65
C SER A 45 -8.81 -6.74 -16.94
N HIS A 46 -7.78 -6.35 -17.69
CA HIS A 46 -6.62 -5.60 -17.21
C HIS A 46 -6.12 -4.58 -18.24
N ILE A 47 -5.22 -3.68 -17.84
CA ILE A 47 -4.54 -2.76 -18.77
C ILE A 47 -3.61 -3.58 -19.69
N PRO A 48 -3.59 -3.36 -21.01
CA PRO A 48 -2.81 -4.19 -21.94
C PRO A 48 -1.33 -4.32 -21.53
N GLY A 49 -0.85 -5.56 -21.52
CA GLY A 49 0.52 -5.90 -21.09
C GLY A 49 0.78 -5.77 -19.58
N ALA A 50 -0.23 -5.44 -18.75
CA ALA A 50 -0.07 -5.48 -17.30
C ALA A 50 0.14 -6.92 -16.82
N VAL A 51 1.02 -7.07 -15.83
CA VAL A 51 1.31 -8.34 -15.17
C VAL A 51 0.61 -8.35 -13.81
N TYR A 52 0.02 -9.48 -13.43
CA TYR A 52 -0.55 -9.61 -12.09
C TYR A 52 0.55 -9.63 -11.02
N PHE A 53 0.41 -8.74 -10.04
CA PHE A 53 1.30 -8.63 -8.90
C PHE A 53 0.61 -9.21 -7.67
N ASP A 54 0.85 -10.50 -7.41
CA ASP A 54 0.26 -11.17 -6.26
C ASP A 54 0.98 -10.76 -4.97
N ILE A 55 0.35 -9.85 -4.21
CA ILE A 55 0.85 -9.37 -2.92
C ILE A 55 1.04 -10.50 -1.90
N ASP A 56 0.28 -11.59 -1.99
CA ASP A 56 0.47 -12.72 -1.06
C ASP A 56 1.64 -13.60 -1.49
N ALA A 57 1.95 -13.69 -2.78
CA ALA A 57 3.15 -14.38 -3.25
C ALA A 57 4.41 -13.54 -2.97
N ILE A 58 4.30 -12.22 -3.06
CA ILE A 58 5.38 -11.24 -2.82
C ILE A 58 5.34 -10.79 -1.36
N ALA A 59 5.37 -11.77 -0.47
CA ALA A 59 5.33 -11.60 0.98
C ALA A 59 6.26 -12.62 1.65
N ASP A 60 6.60 -12.36 2.91
CA ASP A 60 7.24 -13.34 3.77
C ASP A 60 6.29 -14.51 4.04
N GLN A 61 6.68 -15.69 3.54
CA GLN A 61 5.92 -16.94 3.69
C GLN A 61 6.25 -17.69 4.99
N GLN A 62 7.14 -17.15 5.83
CA GLN A 62 7.60 -17.80 7.07
C GLN A 62 6.76 -17.41 8.30
N THR A 63 5.69 -16.66 8.11
CA THR A 63 4.83 -16.13 9.17
C THR A 63 3.35 -16.30 8.80
N ASP A 64 2.51 -16.51 9.82
CA ASP A 64 1.06 -16.56 9.67
C ASP A 64 0.44 -15.15 9.56
N LEU A 65 1.26 -14.11 9.71
CA LEU A 65 0.81 -12.74 9.52
C LEU A 65 0.61 -12.42 8.03
N PRO A 66 -0.46 -11.71 7.68
CA PRO A 66 -0.78 -11.38 6.31
C PRO A 66 0.17 -10.34 5.71
N HIS A 67 0.56 -10.55 4.44
CA HIS A 67 1.22 -9.55 3.58
C HIS A 67 2.57 -9.04 4.08
N MET A 68 3.22 -9.72 5.02
CA MET A 68 4.47 -9.26 5.63
C MET A 68 5.56 -9.05 4.58
N VAL A 69 6.42 -8.07 4.78
CA VAL A 69 7.53 -7.74 3.87
C VAL A 69 8.44 -8.96 3.68
N PRO A 70 8.70 -9.38 2.43
CA PRO A 70 9.61 -10.49 2.17
C PRO A 70 11.07 -10.11 2.46
N PRO A 71 11.97 -11.06 2.73
CA PRO A 71 13.41 -10.80 2.79
C PRO A 71 13.95 -10.15 1.51
N PRO A 72 14.95 -9.25 1.57
CA PRO A 72 15.44 -8.51 0.40
C PRO A 72 15.86 -9.37 -0.80
N GLY A 73 16.53 -10.51 -0.55
CA GLY A 73 16.94 -11.42 -1.61
C GLY A 73 15.75 -12.09 -2.31
N GLN A 74 14.70 -12.43 -1.56
CA GLN A 74 13.46 -13.00 -2.11
C GLN A 74 12.74 -11.95 -2.97
N PHE A 75 12.59 -10.72 -2.45
CA PHE A 75 11.94 -9.63 -3.17
C PHE A 75 12.63 -9.34 -4.51
N ALA A 76 13.96 -9.18 -4.50
CA ALA A 76 14.73 -8.91 -5.71
C ALA A 76 14.59 -10.02 -6.76
N ALA A 77 14.62 -11.30 -6.34
CA ALA A 77 14.45 -12.44 -7.23
C ALA A 77 13.03 -12.50 -7.83
N GLN A 78 11.99 -12.27 -7.01
CA GLN A 78 10.60 -12.27 -7.46
C GLN A 78 10.33 -11.14 -8.46
N LEU A 79 10.80 -9.91 -8.18
CA LEU A 79 10.65 -8.79 -9.11
C LEU A 79 11.42 -9.01 -10.43
N GLY A 80 12.62 -9.59 -10.36
CA GLY A 80 13.39 -9.97 -11.55
C GLY A 80 12.64 -10.99 -12.41
N ALA A 81 11.98 -11.98 -11.80
CA ALA A 81 11.12 -12.93 -12.51
C ALA A 81 9.89 -12.26 -13.15
N LEU A 82 9.40 -11.18 -12.57
CA LEU A 82 8.34 -10.34 -13.13
C LEU A 82 8.82 -9.34 -14.19
N GLY A 83 10.11 -9.34 -14.53
CA GLY A 83 10.70 -8.49 -15.57
C GLY A 83 11.25 -7.15 -15.11
N VAL A 84 11.23 -6.86 -13.81
CA VAL A 84 11.73 -5.59 -13.27
C VAL A 84 13.26 -5.55 -13.33
N SER A 85 13.77 -4.45 -13.86
CA SER A 85 15.18 -4.08 -13.87
C SER A 85 15.37 -2.72 -13.18
N ASN A 86 16.63 -2.34 -12.90
CA ASN A 86 16.94 -1.01 -12.37
C ASN A 86 16.66 0.15 -13.34
N ASN A 87 16.32 -0.15 -14.60
CA ASN A 87 15.96 0.82 -15.63
C ASN A 87 14.45 0.89 -15.88
N SER A 88 13.66 0.04 -15.21
CA SER A 88 12.23 -0.05 -15.44
C SER A 88 11.48 1.13 -14.81
N ARG A 89 10.53 1.71 -15.55
CA ARG A 89 9.47 2.58 -15.02
C ARG A 89 8.30 1.69 -14.63
N VAL A 90 8.05 1.56 -13.33
CA VAL A 90 6.99 0.69 -12.81
C VAL A 90 5.76 1.51 -12.44
N VAL A 91 4.58 1.08 -12.89
CA VAL A 91 3.28 1.66 -12.52
C VAL A 91 2.40 0.59 -11.91
N PHE A 92 1.94 0.82 -10.68
CA PHE A 92 0.94 -0.02 -10.02
C PHE A 92 -0.46 0.53 -10.23
N TYR A 93 -1.43 -0.37 -10.38
CA TYR A 93 -2.85 -0.04 -10.23
C TYR A 93 -3.58 -1.17 -9.51
N ASP A 94 -4.81 -0.91 -9.07
CA ASP A 94 -5.77 -1.94 -8.71
C ASP A 94 -7.16 -1.56 -9.21
N GLN A 95 -8.11 -2.49 -9.08
CA GLN A 95 -9.48 -2.34 -9.59
C GLN A 95 -10.50 -1.95 -8.50
N ASN A 96 -10.08 -1.50 -7.30
CA ASN A 96 -11.07 -1.27 -6.24
C ASN A 96 -10.82 -0.16 -5.22
N SER A 97 -9.58 0.20 -4.88
CA SER A 97 -9.35 1.06 -3.71
C SER A 97 -8.01 1.79 -3.67
N MET A 98 -7.15 1.61 -4.67
CA MET A 98 -5.75 2.08 -4.72
C MET A 98 -4.84 1.58 -3.58
N MET A 99 -5.37 0.97 -2.51
CA MET A 99 -4.57 0.57 -1.36
C MET A 99 -3.64 -0.59 -1.67
N TRP A 100 -4.00 -1.45 -2.60
CA TRP A 100 -3.16 -2.57 -3.01
C TRP A 100 -2.06 -2.11 -3.95
N ALA A 101 -2.40 -1.20 -4.88
CA ALA A 101 -1.40 -0.52 -5.69
C ALA A 101 -0.41 0.28 -4.82
N ALA A 102 -0.91 0.99 -3.82
CA ALA A 102 -0.08 1.73 -2.86
C ALA A 102 0.81 0.80 -2.02
N ARG A 103 0.37 -0.42 -1.70
CA ARG A 103 1.21 -1.44 -1.03
C ARG A 103 2.37 -1.88 -1.93
N GLY A 104 2.12 -2.12 -3.23
CA GLY A 104 3.17 -2.40 -4.21
C GLY A 104 4.18 -1.25 -4.31
N TRP A 105 3.68 -0.02 -4.42
CA TRP A 105 4.52 1.20 -4.40
C TRP A 105 5.38 1.31 -3.14
N TRP A 106 4.80 1.06 -1.95
CA TRP A 106 5.53 1.14 -0.69
C TRP A 106 6.64 0.08 -0.61
N LEU A 107 6.37 -1.15 -1.06
CA LEU A 107 7.40 -2.20 -1.14
C LEU A 107 8.58 -1.72 -2.01
N PHE A 108 8.30 -1.18 -3.19
CA PHE A 108 9.34 -0.62 -4.06
C PHE A 108 10.18 0.43 -3.34
N ARG A 109 9.53 1.37 -2.64
CA ARG A 109 10.20 2.41 -1.88
C ARG A 109 11.06 1.85 -0.73
N LEU A 110 10.58 0.82 -0.03
CA LEU A 110 11.29 0.13 1.04
C LEU A 110 12.56 -0.57 0.54
N PHE A 111 12.53 -1.12 -0.67
CA PHE A 111 13.67 -1.75 -1.34
C PHE A 111 14.47 -0.79 -2.23
N GLY A 112 14.21 0.51 -2.11
CA GLY A 112 14.99 1.56 -2.75
C GLY A 112 14.76 1.73 -4.25
N LEU A 113 13.71 1.12 -4.77
CA LEU A 113 13.23 1.24 -6.14
C LEU A 113 12.21 2.39 -6.27
N GLU A 114 11.99 2.84 -7.50
CA GLU A 114 10.98 3.84 -7.83
C GLU A 114 9.78 3.17 -8.52
N ALA A 115 8.59 3.64 -8.19
CA ALA A 115 7.35 3.25 -8.83
C ALA A 115 6.34 4.41 -8.76
N ALA A 116 5.35 4.37 -9.65
CA ALA A 116 4.18 5.22 -9.63
C ALA A 116 2.92 4.40 -9.30
N VAL A 117 1.86 5.08 -8.91
CA VAL A 117 0.50 4.52 -8.85
C VAL A 117 -0.38 5.24 -9.87
N LEU A 118 -1.21 4.48 -10.59
CA LEU A 118 -2.24 5.02 -11.48
C LEU A 118 -3.42 5.58 -10.68
N ASP A 119 -3.65 6.89 -10.81
CA ASP A 119 -4.71 7.59 -10.10
C ASP A 119 -6.09 7.09 -10.53
N GLY A 120 -6.87 6.57 -9.57
CA GLY A 120 -8.19 5.98 -9.82
C GLY A 120 -8.18 4.59 -10.50
N GLY A 121 -7.01 3.97 -10.66
CA GLY A 121 -6.90 2.56 -11.07
C GLY A 121 -7.46 2.23 -12.45
N LEU A 122 -7.91 0.98 -12.63
CA LEU A 122 -8.46 0.51 -13.91
C LEU A 122 -9.70 1.31 -14.34
N ASP A 123 -10.54 1.72 -13.38
CA ASP A 123 -11.75 2.49 -13.67
C ASP A 123 -11.41 3.83 -14.30
N ALA A 124 -10.40 4.55 -13.78
CA ALA A 124 -9.96 5.81 -14.37
C ALA A 124 -9.36 5.61 -15.78
N TRP A 125 -8.59 4.53 -15.98
CA TRP A 125 -8.07 4.16 -17.29
C TRP A 125 -9.19 3.94 -18.33
N VAL A 126 -10.21 3.15 -17.99
CA VAL A 126 -11.35 2.88 -18.87
C VAL A 126 -12.17 4.16 -19.12
N ARG A 127 -12.44 4.96 -18.08
CA ARG A 127 -13.13 6.26 -18.22
C ARG A 127 -12.40 7.21 -19.16
N ALA A 128 -11.06 7.16 -19.17
CA ALA A 128 -10.23 7.94 -20.09
C ALA A 128 -10.13 7.35 -21.51
N GLY A 129 -10.90 6.31 -21.83
CA GLY A 129 -10.93 5.64 -23.13
C GLY A 129 -9.76 4.68 -23.36
N GLY A 130 -9.10 4.23 -22.30
CA GLY A 130 -8.05 3.22 -22.37
C GLY A 130 -8.60 1.83 -22.73
N PRO A 131 -7.96 1.07 -23.64
CA PRO A 131 -8.37 -0.30 -23.96
C PRO A 131 -8.06 -1.27 -22.81
N THR A 132 -8.74 -2.41 -22.75
CA THR A 132 -8.43 -3.51 -21.80
C THR A 132 -8.10 -4.79 -22.55
N GLU A 133 -7.31 -5.65 -21.92
CA GLU A 133 -7.00 -7.02 -22.36
C GLU A 133 -7.57 -8.05 -21.37
N SER A 134 -7.68 -9.30 -21.78
CA SER A 134 -8.13 -10.43 -20.98
C SER A 134 -7.21 -11.63 -21.19
N GLY A 135 -7.09 -12.49 -20.19
CA GLY A 135 -6.19 -13.64 -20.20
C GLY A 135 -5.00 -13.43 -19.27
N GLU A 136 -4.04 -14.35 -19.33
CA GLU A 136 -2.80 -14.28 -18.56
C GLU A 136 -1.70 -13.63 -19.39
N ILE A 137 -1.02 -12.65 -18.81
CA ILE A 137 0.25 -12.12 -19.33
C ILE A 137 1.40 -12.82 -18.62
N ALA A 138 2.14 -13.65 -19.37
CA ALA A 138 3.37 -14.24 -18.87
C ALA A 138 4.45 -13.15 -18.73
N PRO A 139 5.04 -12.95 -17.55
CA PRO A 139 6.11 -11.99 -17.39
C PRO A 139 7.33 -12.37 -18.25
N SER A 140 8.09 -11.38 -18.70
CA SER A 140 9.38 -11.59 -19.34
C SER A 140 10.49 -11.33 -18.32
N PRO A 141 11.17 -12.37 -17.79
CA PRO A 141 12.17 -12.18 -16.74
C PRO A 141 13.29 -11.24 -17.17
N ALA A 142 13.74 -10.40 -16.23
CA ALA A 142 14.84 -9.47 -16.48
C ALA A 142 16.16 -10.22 -16.75
N PRO A 143 17.00 -9.72 -17.68
CA PRO A 143 18.24 -10.40 -18.05
C PRO A 143 19.34 -10.29 -16.99
N SER A 144 19.17 -9.39 -16.00
CA SER A 144 20.15 -9.11 -14.95
C SER A 144 19.49 -9.10 -13.57
N ALA A 145 20.28 -9.42 -12.54
CA ALA A 145 19.83 -9.31 -11.16
C ALA A 145 19.41 -7.87 -10.82
N LEU A 146 18.28 -7.74 -10.12
CA LEU A 146 17.78 -6.46 -9.65
C LEU A 146 18.58 -6.00 -8.42
N LEU A 147 19.17 -4.82 -8.49
CA LEU A 147 19.82 -4.19 -7.35
C LEU A 147 18.77 -3.49 -6.48
N THR A 148 18.77 -3.80 -5.19
CA THR A 148 17.88 -3.18 -4.19
C THR A 148 18.70 -2.46 -3.12
N ASP A 149 18.10 -1.42 -2.53
CA ASP A 149 18.66 -0.62 -1.44
C ASP A 149 17.66 -0.64 -0.28
N TRP A 150 17.89 -1.51 0.71
CA TRP A 150 17.01 -1.68 1.85
C TRP A 150 16.95 -0.41 2.71
N ARG A 151 15.75 0.16 2.88
CA ARG A 151 15.51 1.43 3.59
C ARG A 151 14.66 1.20 4.84
N PRO A 152 15.25 0.75 5.96
CA PRO A 152 14.52 0.35 7.16
C PRO A 152 13.68 1.48 7.76
N LYS A 153 13.98 2.75 7.45
CA LYS A 153 13.17 3.89 7.89
C LYS A 153 11.69 3.80 7.47
N TYR A 154 11.34 3.05 6.42
CA TYR A 154 9.96 2.92 5.94
C TYR A 154 9.18 1.76 6.55
N VAL A 155 9.77 0.96 7.43
CA VAL A 155 9.11 -0.16 8.11
C VAL A 155 9.30 -0.06 9.62
N ARG A 156 8.29 -0.50 10.37
CA ARG A 156 8.34 -0.68 11.82
C ARG A 156 7.84 -2.08 12.15
N GLY A 157 8.47 -2.72 13.12
CA GLY A 157 8.02 -3.95 13.75
C GLY A 157 7.37 -3.68 15.10
N ILE A 158 6.83 -4.72 15.73
CA ILE A 158 6.16 -4.61 17.03
C ILE A 158 7.05 -4.02 18.13
N GLY A 159 8.36 -4.30 18.10
CA GLY A 159 9.33 -3.75 19.05
C GLY A 159 9.39 -2.22 18.98
N ASP A 160 9.48 -1.68 17.76
CA ASP A 160 9.50 -0.24 17.55
C ASP A 160 8.21 0.44 18.06
N ILE A 161 7.05 -0.23 17.90
CA ILE A 161 5.78 0.29 18.43
C ILE A 161 5.78 0.31 19.95
N LYS A 162 6.24 -0.77 20.60
CA LYS A 162 6.36 -0.83 22.07
C LYS A 162 7.28 0.26 22.61
N ASP A 163 8.41 0.48 21.96
CA ASP A 163 9.35 1.54 22.33
C ASP A 163 8.74 2.94 22.10
N ASN A 164 7.96 3.11 21.03
CA ASN A 164 7.29 4.37 20.72
C ASN A 164 6.16 4.71 21.72
N LEU A 165 5.56 3.73 22.40
CA LEU A 165 4.60 4.00 23.49
C LEU A 165 5.26 4.78 24.65
N ILE A 166 6.57 4.57 24.86
CA ILE A 166 7.35 5.23 25.91
C ILE A 166 7.94 6.54 25.38
N SER A 167 8.63 6.48 24.23
CA SER A 167 9.38 7.62 23.70
C SER A 167 8.51 8.71 23.09
N ARG A 168 7.34 8.34 22.52
CA ARG A 168 6.43 9.22 21.78
C ARG A 168 7.14 10.01 20.68
N ALA A 169 8.17 9.41 20.09
CA ALA A 169 9.00 10.01 19.06
C ALA A 169 8.23 10.18 17.74
N GLU A 170 7.36 9.22 17.43
CA GLU A 170 6.58 9.18 16.19
C GLU A 170 5.07 9.15 16.47
N LEU A 171 4.27 9.73 15.58
CA LEU A 171 2.81 9.66 15.64
C LEU A 171 2.33 8.37 14.99
N VAL A 172 1.47 7.60 15.65
CA VAL A 172 0.85 6.40 15.05
C VAL A 172 -0.49 6.78 14.44
N LEU A 173 -0.65 6.58 13.13
CA LEU A 173 -1.88 6.87 12.38
C LEU A 173 -2.51 5.58 11.86
N ASP A 174 -3.71 5.25 12.36
CA ASP A 174 -4.44 4.04 11.98
C ASP A 174 -5.42 4.32 10.83
N ALA A 175 -5.34 3.53 9.76
CA ALA A 175 -6.15 3.64 8.55
C ALA A 175 -7.45 2.83 8.57
N ARG A 176 -7.74 2.09 9.66
CA ARG A 176 -9.02 1.36 9.83
C ARG A 176 -10.18 2.33 9.98
N SER A 177 -11.39 1.79 9.88
CA SER A 177 -12.60 2.57 10.14
C SER A 177 -12.65 3.07 11.57
N ALA A 178 -13.36 4.17 11.81
CA ALA A 178 -13.48 4.79 13.11
C ALA A 178 -14.06 3.81 14.15
N GLU A 179 -15.00 2.94 13.75
CA GLU A 179 -15.65 1.96 14.63
C GLU A 179 -14.68 0.87 15.07
N ARG A 180 -13.85 0.36 14.15
CA ARG A 180 -12.82 -0.65 14.45
C ARG A 180 -11.74 -0.07 15.37
N PHE A 181 -11.34 1.17 15.10
CA PHE A 181 -10.37 1.92 15.91
C PHE A 181 -10.90 2.25 17.31
N ALA A 182 -12.16 2.67 17.43
CA ALA A 182 -12.84 2.91 18.70
C ALA A 182 -13.05 1.62 19.50
N GLY A 183 -13.08 0.48 18.81
CA GLY A 183 -13.36 -0.83 19.38
C GLY A 183 -14.84 -1.17 19.47
N THR A 184 -15.70 -0.39 18.80
CA THR A 184 -17.16 -0.57 18.74
C THR A 184 -17.62 -1.52 17.63
N ALA A 185 -16.71 -1.86 16.69
CA ALA A 185 -16.90 -2.92 15.71
C ALA A 185 -15.87 -4.04 15.89
N ALA A 186 -16.26 -5.26 15.51
CA ALA A 186 -15.36 -6.41 15.51
C ALA A 186 -14.31 -6.32 14.39
N GLU A 187 -13.15 -6.91 14.62
CA GLU A 187 -12.16 -7.11 13.56
C GLU A 187 -12.59 -8.26 12.64
N PRO A 188 -12.29 -8.19 11.33
CA PRO A 188 -12.71 -9.22 10.37
C PRO A 188 -11.98 -10.55 10.58
N ARG A 189 -10.86 -10.56 11.31
CA ARG A 189 -10.04 -11.75 11.56
C ARG A 189 -10.39 -12.34 12.94
N PRO A 190 -10.70 -13.65 13.02
CA PRO A 190 -10.94 -14.32 14.30
C PRO A 190 -9.74 -14.19 15.26
N GLY A 191 -10.01 -14.05 16.55
CA GLY A 191 -8.97 -13.98 17.59
C GLY A 191 -8.26 -12.64 17.72
N VAL A 192 -8.59 -11.64 16.89
CA VAL A 192 -8.05 -10.28 17.02
C VAL A 192 -9.00 -9.44 17.88
N GLU A 193 -8.48 -8.86 18.95
CA GLU A 193 -9.23 -7.97 19.82
C GLU A 193 -9.61 -6.66 19.12
N SER A 194 -10.76 -6.05 19.47
CA SER A 194 -11.12 -4.72 18.98
C SER A 194 -10.35 -3.60 19.70
N GLY A 195 -10.31 -2.41 19.11
CA GLY A 195 -9.67 -1.22 19.69
C GLY A 195 -8.47 -0.74 18.88
N ARG A 196 -7.56 -0.05 19.57
CA ARG A 196 -6.40 0.63 18.96
C ARG A 196 -5.14 0.56 19.80
N ILE A 197 -4.03 0.94 19.17
CA ILE A 197 -2.75 1.16 19.84
C ILE A 197 -2.87 2.41 20.72
N PRO A 198 -2.46 2.40 21.99
CA PRO A 198 -2.60 3.54 22.87
C PRO A 198 -1.96 4.81 22.31
N GLY A 199 -2.69 5.92 22.35
CA GLY A 199 -2.23 7.21 21.84
C GLY A 199 -2.14 7.34 20.32
N SER A 200 -2.57 6.32 19.56
CA SER A 200 -2.70 6.44 18.10
C SER A 200 -3.83 7.42 17.71
N LEU A 201 -3.69 7.95 16.50
CA LEU A 201 -4.63 8.80 15.79
C LEU A 201 -5.36 7.95 14.73
N ASN A 202 -6.49 8.42 14.20
CA ASN A 202 -7.24 7.71 13.17
C ASN A 202 -7.54 8.60 11.97
N LEU A 203 -7.26 8.08 10.78
CA LEU A 203 -7.71 8.62 9.51
C LEU A 203 -8.08 7.43 8.61
N PRO A 204 -9.37 7.06 8.53
CA PRO A 204 -9.80 5.97 7.65
C PRO A 204 -9.31 6.17 6.22
N PHE A 205 -8.75 5.12 5.61
CA PHE A 205 -8.05 5.23 4.32
C PHE A 205 -8.93 5.82 3.19
N ASN A 206 -10.23 5.57 3.21
CA ASN A 206 -11.15 6.08 2.19
C ASN A 206 -11.33 7.60 2.26
N GLN A 207 -10.91 8.27 3.34
CA GLN A 207 -10.99 9.73 3.46
C GLN A 207 -9.90 10.47 2.67
N VAL A 208 -8.93 9.76 2.09
CA VAL A 208 -7.93 10.34 1.16
C VAL A 208 -8.31 10.16 -0.32
N LEU A 209 -9.46 9.53 -0.60
CA LEU A 209 -9.96 9.29 -1.94
C LEU A 209 -11.19 10.16 -2.25
N ALA A 210 -11.33 10.54 -3.52
CA ALA A 210 -12.54 11.11 -4.09
C ALA A 210 -13.56 10.00 -4.39
N ALA A 211 -14.80 10.41 -4.68
CA ALA A 211 -15.90 9.48 -4.94
C ALA A 211 -15.70 8.60 -6.19
N ASP A 212 -14.87 9.05 -7.14
CA ASP A 212 -14.55 8.32 -8.37
C ASP A 212 -13.33 7.39 -8.24
N GLY A 213 -12.80 7.27 -7.01
CA GLY A 213 -11.65 6.42 -6.68
C GLY A 213 -10.29 7.09 -6.85
N THR A 214 -10.22 8.33 -7.35
CA THR A 214 -8.95 9.08 -7.46
C THR A 214 -8.48 9.61 -6.10
N LEU A 215 -7.20 9.94 -5.98
CA LEU A 215 -6.65 10.57 -4.80
C LEU A 215 -7.16 12.02 -4.69
N LEU A 216 -7.45 12.49 -3.48
CA LEU A 216 -7.78 13.90 -3.28
C LEU A 216 -6.60 14.81 -3.67
N PRO A 217 -6.85 16.06 -4.09
CA PRO A 217 -5.77 17.00 -4.41
C PRO A 217 -4.80 17.21 -3.24
N PRO A 218 -3.48 17.45 -3.49
CA PRO A 218 -2.46 17.58 -2.45
C PRO A 218 -2.80 18.55 -1.31
N GLU A 219 -3.45 19.68 -1.62
CA GLU A 219 -3.87 20.66 -0.60
C GLU A 219 -4.96 20.11 0.32
N THR A 220 -5.98 19.45 -0.25
CA THR A 220 -7.03 18.79 0.52
C THR A 220 -6.46 17.67 1.39
N LEU A 221 -5.50 16.90 0.87
CA LEU A 221 -4.81 15.86 1.65
C LEU A 221 -4.07 16.45 2.85
N ARG A 222 -3.31 17.54 2.67
CA ARG A 222 -2.65 18.24 3.79
C ARG A 222 -3.65 18.66 4.86
N GLN A 223 -4.81 19.18 4.47
CA GLN A 223 -5.86 19.57 5.41
C GLN A 223 -6.44 18.35 6.15
N ARG A 224 -6.65 17.22 5.48
CA ARG A 224 -7.11 15.96 6.10
C ARG A 224 -6.10 15.43 7.12
N PHE A 225 -4.81 15.41 6.76
CA PHE A 225 -3.74 14.99 7.66
C PHE A 225 -3.62 15.92 8.88
N ALA A 226 -3.63 17.24 8.67
CA ALA A 226 -3.59 18.21 9.76
C ALA A 226 -4.79 18.06 10.72
N ALA A 227 -5.99 17.86 10.18
CA ALA A 227 -7.20 17.61 10.98
C ALA A 227 -7.12 16.30 11.79
N ALA A 228 -6.39 15.30 11.30
CA ALA A 228 -6.11 14.06 12.02
C ALA A 228 -4.98 14.19 13.05
N GLY A 229 -4.35 15.37 13.18
CA GLY A 229 -3.23 15.62 14.11
C GLY A 229 -1.84 15.41 13.50
N ILE A 230 -1.75 15.29 12.17
CA ILE A 230 -0.49 15.16 11.43
C ILE A 230 -0.14 16.52 10.78
N ASP A 231 0.60 17.34 11.50
CA ASP A 231 1.00 18.70 11.09
C ASP A 231 2.44 18.77 10.54
N GLY A 232 3.13 17.64 10.45
CA GLY A 232 4.53 17.54 10.02
C GLY A 232 5.57 17.80 11.12
N SER A 233 5.14 18.01 12.38
CA SER A 233 6.07 18.22 13.51
C SER A 233 6.83 16.96 13.95
N LYS A 234 6.31 15.78 13.62
CA LYS A 234 6.88 14.47 13.97
C LYS A 234 6.79 13.49 12.81
N PRO A 235 7.72 12.51 12.73
CA PRO A 235 7.57 11.37 11.83
C PRO A 235 6.29 10.59 12.15
N VAL A 236 5.77 9.89 11.15
CA VAL A 236 4.51 9.14 11.23
C VAL A 236 4.76 7.66 10.98
N ILE A 237 4.14 6.83 11.81
CA ILE A 237 3.98 5.40 11.60
C ILE A 237 2.52 5.15 11.20
N ALA A 238 2.28 4.75 9.96
CA ALA A 238 0.98 4.31 9.51
C ALA A 238 0.75 2.84 9.91
N SER A 239 -0.47 2.53 10.36
CA SER A 239 -0.92 1.17 10.67
C SER A 239 -2.35 0.97 10.16
N CYS A 240 -2.79 -0.29 10.07
CA CYS A 240 -4.18 -0.60 9.81
C CYS A 240 -4.53 -2.00 10.34
N GLY A 241 -5.31 -2.79 9.60
CA GLY A 241 -5.52 -4.20 9.91
C GLY A 241 -4.27 -5.07 9.62
N SER A 242 -3.60 -4.87 8.49
CA SER A 242 -2.58 -5.80 7.97
C SER A 242 -1.52 -5.11 7.08
N GLY A 243 -1.17 -3.85 7.37
CA GLY A 243 -0.14 -3.11 6.61
C GLY A 243 -0.56 -2.59 5.22
N VAL A 244 -1.69 -3.04 4.68
CA VAL A 244 -2.13 -2.69 3.31
C VAL A 244 -2.72 -1.28 3.24
N SER A 245 -3.88 -1.02 3.87
CA SER A 245 -4.51 0.32 3.80
C SER A 245 -3.68 1.44 4.44
N ALA A 246 -2.74 1.09 5.33
CA ALA A 246 -1.71 1.99 5.83
C ALA A 246 -0.80 2.52 4.69
N SER A 247 -0.54 1.70 3.67
CA SER A 247 0.25 2.07 2.50
C SER A 247 -0.41 3.18 1.69
N LEU A 248 -1.75 3.20 1.62
CA LEU A 248 -2.47 4.31 0.96
C LEU A 248 -2.29 5.63 1.70
N LEU A 249 -2.30 5.64 3.04
CA LEU A 249 -2.02 6.86 3.81
C LEU A 249 -0.57 7.33 3.60
N SER A 250 0.41 6.42 3.65
CA SER A 250 1.81 6.75 3.38
C SER A 250 2.02 7.31 1.96
N PHE A 251 1.36 6.71 0.97
CA PHE A 251 1.34 7.19 -0.42
C PHE A 251 0.70 8.58 -0.54
N ALA A 252 -0.46 8.78 0.07
CA ALA A 252 -1.15 10.08 0.05
C ALA A 252 -0.34 11.18 0.75
N MET A 253 0.39 10.87 1.82
CA MET A 253 1.35 11.80 2.42
C MET A 253 2.43 12.20 1.42
N ALA A 254 3.04 11.24 0.71
CA ALA A 254 4.06 11.51 -0.30
C ALA A 254 3.53 12.41 -1.44
N VAL A 255 2.33 12.14 -1.94
CA VAL A 255 1.67 12.97 -2.98
C VAL A 255 1.32 14.36 -2.45
N ALA A 256 0.97 14.48 -1.16
CA ALA A 256 0.70 15.76 -0.50
C ALA A 256 1.96 16.61 -0.24
N GLY A 257 3.15 16.08 -0.55
CA GLY A 257 4.45 16.72 -0.26
C GLY A 257 4.90 16.58 1.20
N LEU A 258 4.29 15.66 1.95
CA LEU A 258 4.70 15.31 3.31
C LEU A 258 5.69 14.13 3.26
N GLU A 259 6.42 13.92 4.36
CA GLU A 259 7.25 12.72 4.48
C GLU A 259 6.36 11.46 4.51
N ALA A 260 6.66 10.50 3.62
CA ALA A 260 5.94 9.23 3.59
C ALA A 260 6.12 8.50 4.92
N ALA A 261 5.00 8.10 5.54
CA ALA A 261 5.01 7.39 6.81
C ALA A 261 5.73 6.04 6.70
N ALA A 262 6.43 5.65 7.77
CA ALA A 262 6.82 4.26 7.95
C ALA A 262 5.57 3.39 8.16
N ILE A 263 5.59 2.13 7.75
CA ILE A 263 4.45 1.23 7.97
C ILE A 263 4.78 0.27 9.10
N TYR A 264 3.90 0.22 10.11
CA TYR A 264 3.87 -0.91 11.03
C TYR A 264 3.28 -2.13 10.31
N ASP A 265 4.16 -3.01 9.85
CA ASP A 265 3.79 -4.04 8.88
C ASP A 265 2.83 -5.10 9.44
N GLY A 266 3.15 -5.63 10.62
CA GLY A 266 2.27 -6.56 11.34
C GLY A 266 0.91 -5.95 11.72
N SER A 267 0.88 -4.62 11.88
CA SER A 267 -0.35 -3.83 12.05
C SER A 267 -1.24 -4.36 13.18
N TRP A 268 -2.54 -4.05 13.16
CA TRP A 268 -3.47 -4.52 14.18
C TRP A 268 -3.65 -6.05 14.22
N SER A 269 -3.40 -6.76 13.11
CA SER A 269 -3.44 -8.24 13.12
C SER A 269 -2.38 -8.82 14.07
N GLU A 270 -1.17 -8.26 14.08
CA GLU A 270 -0.12 -8.66 15.03
C GLU A 270 -0.37 -8.06 16.42
N TRP A 271 -0.67 -6.76 16.50
CA TRP A 271 -0.82 -6.10 17.80
C TRP A 271 -2.06 -6.58 18.56
N GLY A 272 -3.21 -6.64 17.90
CA GLY A 272 -4.50 -6.98 18.48
C GLY A 272 -4.64 -8.47 18.84
N SER A 273 -3.82 -9.36 18.28
CA SER A 273 -3.82 -10.79 18.62
C SER A 273 -2.88 -11.16 19.77
N ARG A 274 -1.95 -10.26 20.13
CA ARG A 274 -0.92 -10.54 21.13
C ARG A 274 -1.37 -10.19 22.54
N PRO A 275 -1.24 -11.08 23.54
CA PRO A 275 -1.64 -10.78 24.91
C PRO A 275 -0.71 -9.78 25.63
N ASP A 276 0.53 -9.65 25.17
CA ASP A 276 1.57 -8.79 25.74
C ASP A 276 1.58 -7.36 25.17
N THR A 277 0.56 -6.99 24.39
CA THR A 277 0.37 -5.64 23.84
C THR A 277 -0.75 -4.90 24.58
N GLN A 278 -0.51 -3.61 24.84
CA GLN A 278 -1.51 -2.73 25.44
C GLN A 278 -2.55 -2.34 24.38
N LYS A 279 -3.84 -2.44 24.71
CA LYS A 279 -4.94 -2.12 23.80
C LYS A 279 -5.83 -1.07 24.46
N GLN A 280 -6.23 -0.06 23.70
CA GLN A 280 -7.17 0.97 24.15
C GLN A 280 -8.49 0.82 23.39
N ARG A 281 -9.60 1.06 24.09
CA ARG A 281 -10.95 1.16 23.51
C ARG A 281 -11.60 2.44 24.03
N ASP A 282 -12.54 2.99 23.29
CA ASP A 282 -13.38 4.06 23.81
C ASP A 282 -14.34 3.51 24.87
N ALA A 283 -14.68 4.34 25.86
CA ALA A 283 -15.72 4.00 26.81
C ALA A 283 -17.05 3.88 26.04
N VAL A 284 -17.76 2.77 26.25
CA VAL A 284 -19.11 2.54 25.72
C VAL A 284 -20.11 3.35 26.52
#